data_AF-A0A962YKG7-F1
#
_entry.id   AF-A0A962YKG7-F1
#
_cell.length_a   1.000
_cell.length_b   1.000
_cell.length_c   1.000
_cell.angle_alpha   90.00
_cell.angle_beta   90.00
_cell.angle_gamma   90.00
#
_symmetry.space_group_name_H-M   'P 1'
#
loop_
_entity.id
_entity.type
_entity.pdbx_description
1 polymer ?
#
loop_
_entity_poly.entity_id
_entity_poly.type
_entity_poly.pdbx_seq_one_letter_code
_entity_poly.pdbx_strand_id
1 'polypeptide(L)'
;SHLPGAINFPFESLRYQAASLAPDGHYVLYSNTGGRAMAGAFLLIERGIDVSVLEGGIRDGETGSTAAAPTQSAAAAPSVPDDHLAHARIREAEQRAEELEERLKAVERVKQDAEEERQQHLQQVRAAVDQARRKRVET
;
A
#
# COMPACT_ATOMS: atom_id res chain seq x y z
N SER A 1 5.15 23.99 -27.38
CA SER A 1 6.29 23.90 -26.44
C SER A 1 6.04 22.84 -25.38
N HIS A 2 7.04 22.44 -24.58
CA HIS A 2 6.88 21.45 -23.50
C HIS A 2 7.52 21.95 -22.20
N LEU A 3 7.14 21.37 -21.05
CA LEU A 3 7.73 21.75 -19.77
C LEU A 3 9.19 21.25 -19.68
N PRO A 4 10.10 22.03 -19.07
CA PRO A 4 11.45 21.55 -18.80
C PRO A 4 11.45 20.25 -17.99
N GLY A 5 12.21 19.25 -18.43
CA GLY A 5 12.28 17.94 -17.78
C GLY A 5 11.09 17.01 -18.06
N ALA A 6 10.11 17.44 -18.86
CA ALA A 6 8.99 16.58 -19.23
C ALA A 6 9.44 15.46 -20.18
N ILE A 7 8.99 14.24 -19.88
CA ILE A 7 9.18 13.08 -20.75
C ILE A 7 8.01 13.04 -21.75
N ASN A 8 8.32 13.04 -23.04
CA ASN A 8 7.29 12.94 -24.07
C ASN A 8 6.90 11.47 -24.30
N PHE A 9 5.69 11.11 -23.90
CA PHE A 9 5.08 9.82 -24.20
C PHE A 9 3.88 9.99 -25.15
N PRO A 10 4.00 9.53 -26.42
CA PRO A 10 2.87 9.51 -27.34
C PRO A 10 1.73 8.64 -26.80
N PHE A 11 0.51 9.17 -26.83
CA PHE A 11 -0.66 8.54 -26.21
C PHE A 11 -0.93 7.13 -26.76
N GLU A 12 -0.75 6.96 -28.07
CA GLU A 12 -0.98 5.73 -28.82
C GLU A 12 -0.02 4.61 -28.42
N SER A 13 1.17 4.98 -27.92
CA SER A 13 2.21 4.04 -27.47
C SER A 13 2.16 3.79 -25.96
N LEU A 14 1.42 4.61 -25.21
CA LEU A 14 1.38 4.57 -23.75
C LEU A 14 0.99 3.19 -23.22
N ARG A 15 0.04 2.50 -23.88
CA ARG A 15 -0.41 1.16 -23.47
C ARG A 15 0.73 0.12 -23.40
N TYR A 16 1.69 0.20 -24.32
CA TYR A 16 2.79 -0.76 -24.43
C TYR A 16 4.03 -0.29 -23.68
N GLN A 17 4.25 1.03 -23.63
CA GLN A 17 5.45 1.60 -23.02
C GLN A 17 5.27 1.94 -21.53
N ALA A 18 4.05 1.92 -20.99
CA ALA A 18 3.82 2.16 -19.55
C ALA A 18 4.63 1.23 -18.65
N ALA A 19 4.97 0.01 -19.11
CA ALA A 19 5.80 -0.92 -18.35
C ALA A 19 7.27 -0.47 -18.19
N SER A 20 7.75 0.51 -18.96
CA SER A 20 9.10 1.07 -18.79
C SER A 20 9.15 2.22 -17.78
N LEU A 21 8.00 2.66 -17.26
CA LEU A 21 7.94 3.66 -16.19
C LEU A 21 8.31 2.99 -14.87
N ALA A 22 9.06 3.70 -14.03
CA ALA A 22 9.33 3.25 -12.67
C ALA A 22 8.00 3.20 -11.89
N PRO A 23 7.62 2.06 -11.30
CA PRO A 23 6.32 1.88 -10.63
C PRO A 23 6.21 2.66 -9.30
N ASP A 24 7.34 2.93 -8.65
CA ASP A 24 7.38 3.59 -7.34
C ASP A 24 7.37 5.13 -7.43
N GLY A 25 7.21 5.69 -8.63
CA GLY A 25 7.22 7.13 -8.87
C GLY A 25 5.83 7.71 -9.06
N HIS A 26 5.61 8.93 -8.55
CA HIS A 26 4.42 9.72 -8.87
C HIS A 26 4.63 10.51 -10.18
N TYR A 27 3.73 10.35 -11.16
CA TYR A 27 3.82 11.05 -12.44
C TYR A 27 2.76 12.13 -12.60
N VAL A 28 3.17 13.32 -13.05
CA VAL A 28 2.26 14.41 -13.42
C VAL A 28 2.06 14.42 -14.94
N LEU A 29 0.85 14.14 -15.40
CA LEU A 29 0.49 14.11 -16.82
C LEU A 29 -0.14 15.43 -17.25
N TYR A 30 0.23 15.91 -18.43
CA TYR A 30 -0.40 17.07 -19.05
C TYR A 30 -0.58 16.87 -20.55
N SER A 31 -1.52 17.61 -21.11
CA SER A 31 -1.72 17.75 -22.55
C SER A 31 -2.26 19.14 -22.85
N ASN A 32 -2.44 19.53 -24.11
CA ASN A 32 -2.89 20.89 -24.44
C ASN A 32 -4.25 21.25 -23.81
N THR A 33 -5.20 20.31 -23.79
CA THR A 33 -6.58 20.53 -23.31
C THR A 33 -6.95 19.64 -22.11
N GLY A 34 -5.98 18.92 -21.53
CA GLY A 34 -6.21 17.96 -20.44
C GLY A 34 -6.81 16.61 -20.87
N GLY A 35 -7.63 16.55 -21.93
CA GLY A 35 -8.36 15.34 -22.34
C GLY A 35 -7.49 14.09 -22.55
N ARG A 36 -6.37 14.23 -23.27
CA ARG A 36 -5.43 13.10 -23.48
C ARG A 36 -4.68 12.71 -22.22
N ALA A 37 -4.39 13.68 -21.35
CA ALA A 37 -3.73 13.42 -20.08
C ALA A 37 -4.62 12.61 -19.13
N MET A 38 -5.92 12.92 -19.08
CA MET A 38 -6.91 12.14 -18.31
C MET A 38 -7.04 10.70 -18.83
N ALA A 39 -7.14 10.52 -20.14
CA ALA A 39 -7.18 9.18 -20.74
C ALA A 39 -5.88 8.40 -20.46
N GLY A 40 -4.73 9.08 -20.47
CA GLY A 40 -3.44 8.47 -20.14
C GLY A 40 -3.36 8.07 -18.67
N ALA A 41 -3.82 8.93 -17.77
CA ALA A 41 -3.86 8.65 -16.34
C ALA A 41 -4.69 7.40 -16.03
N PHE A 42 -5.85 7.24 -16.67
CA PHE A 42 -6.66 6.03 -16.55
C PHE A 42 -5.86 4.75 -16.88
N LEU A 43 -5.10 4.75 -17.98
CA LEU A 43 -4.30 3.60 -18.40
C LEU A 43 -3.11 3.28 -17.47
N LEU A 44 -2.56 4.30 -16.80
CA LEU A 44 -1.46 4.17 -15.86
C LEU A 44 -1.94 3.70 -14.48
N ILE A 45 -3.09 4.21 -14.01
CA ILE A 45 -3.74 3.78 -12.76
C ILE A 45 -4.12 2.31 -12.84
N GLU A 46 -4.63 1.83 -13.99
CA GLU A 46 -4.91 0.39 -14.19
C GLU A 46 -3.66 -0.51 -14.01
N ARG A 47 -2.46 0.05 -14.14
CA ARG A 47 -1.18 -0.66 -13.94
C ARG A 47 -0.59 -0.44 -12.54
N GLY A 48 -1.31 0.22 -11.65
CA GLY A 48 -0.85 0.52 -10.29
C GLY A 48 0.17 1.65 -10.22
N ILE A 49 0.29 2.46 -11.27
CA ILE A 49 1.18 3.63 -11.27
C ILE A 49 0.41 4.82 -10.70
N ASP A 50 1.02 5.52 -9.75
CA ASP A 50 0.45 6.71 -9.14
C ASP A 50 0.64 7.94 -10.04
N VAL A 51 -0.45 8.65 -10.30
CA VAL A 51 -0.47 9.74 -11.28
C VAL A 51 -1.43 10.87 -10.89
N SER A 52 -1.03 12.10 -11.22
CA SER A 52 -1.87 13.30 -11.19
C SER A 52 -2.01 13.89 -12.59
N VAL A 53 -3.13 14.55 -12.88
CA VAL A 53 -3.34 15.25 -14.15
C VAL A 53 -3.34 16.75 -13.91
N LEU A 54 -2.56 17.49 -14.69
CA LEU A 54 -2.59 18.94 -14.69
C LEU A 54 -3.92 19.42 -15.28
N GLU A 55 -4.75 20.01 -14.42
CA GLU A 55 -6.04 20.57 -14.79
C GLU A 55 -5.88 21.69 -15.81
N GLY A 56 -6.79 21.75 -16.80
CA GLY A 56 -6.77 22.77 -17.85
C GLY A 56 -5.71 22.59 -18.94
N GLY A 57 -4.76 21.67 -18.75
CA GLY A 57 -3.68 21.43 -19.69
C GLY A 57 -2.62 22.54 -19.72
N ILE A 58 -1.82 22.58 -20.78
CA ILE A 58 -0.84 23.65 -21.00
C ILE A 58 -1.20 24.42 -22.27
N ARG A 59 -1.31 25.74 -22.17
CA ARG A 59 -1.45 26.59 -23.36
C ARG A 59 -0.06 26.92 -23.90
N ASP A 60 0.08 26.97 -25.22
CA ASP A 60 1.32 27.41 -25.85
C ASP A 60 1.58 28.88 -25.46
N GLY A 61 2.51 29.09 -24.52
CA GLY A 61 2.89 30.41 -24.02
C GLY A 61 3.08 30.50 -22.50
N GLU A 62 2.58 29.54 -21.72
CA GLU A 62 2.65 29.58 -20.24
C GLU A 62 3.95 28.97 -19.67
N THR A 63 4.86 28.50 -20.53
CA THR A 63 6.18 28.00 -20.13
C THR A 63 7.18 29.15 -19.96
N GLY A 64 6.83 30.15 -19.16
CA GLY A 64 7.72 31.21 -18.72
C GLY A 64 8.05 30.99 -17.24
N SER A 65 9.29 30.58 -16.98
CA SER A 65 9.98 30.53 -15.68
C SER A 65 9.28 31.23 -14.52
N THR A 66 8.99 30.51 -13.43
CA THR A 66 9.50 30.79 -12.06
C THR A 66 9.12 29.64 -11.11
N ALA A 67 10.12 29.08 -10.43
CA ALA A 67 9.92 28.27 -9.25
C ALA A 67 9.40 29.17 -8.11
N ALA A 68 8.12 29.02 -7.72
CA ALA A 68 7.58 29.42 -6.42
C ALA A 68 6.13 28.92 -6.28
N ALA A 69 5.88 28.03 -5.33
CA ALA A 69 4.55 27.91 -4.70
C ALA A 69 4.42 28.98 -3.59
N PRO A 70 3.23 29.24 -3.00
CA PRO A 70 1.86 28.87 -3.38
C PRO A 70 0.87 30.08 -3.36
N THR A 71 -0.40 29.90 -3.75
CA THR A 71 -1.63 30.33 -3.02
C THR A 71 -2.89 30.00 -3.84
N GLN A 72 -3.88 29.40 -3.16
CA GLN A 72 -5.13 28.82 -3.65
C GLN A 72 -6.21 29.87 -3.97
N SER A 73 -7.14 29.56 -4.89
CA SER A 73 -8.60 29.54 -4.66
C SER A 73 -9.42 29.36 -5.97
N ALA A 74 -10.16 28.24 -6.08
CA ALA A 74 -11.63 28.19 -6.24
C ALA A 74 -12.15 27.01 -7.12
N ALA A 75 -13.10 26.27 -6.51
CA ALA A 75 -14.22 25.52 -7.12
C ALA A 75 -14.08 24.02 -7.50
N ALA A 76 -14.35 23.19 -6.49
CA ALA A 76 -15.23 21.99 -6.52
C ALA A 76 -15.14 21.01 -7.72
N ALA A 77 -14.31 19.98 -7.56
CA ALA A 77 -14.43 18.63 -8.16
C ALA A 77 -13.80 17.60 -7.17
N PRO A 78 -14.17 16.31 -7.19
CA PRO A 78 -13.87 15.38 -6.09
C PRO A 78 -12.35 15.16 -5.99
N SER A 79 -11.80 15.44 -4.82
CA SER A 79 -10.36 15.55 -4.63
C SER A 79 -9.67 14.19 -4.69
N VAL A 80 -8.71 14.12 -5.62
CA VAL A 80 -7.45 13.36 -5.54
C VAL A 80 -7.01 13.21 -4.08
N PRO A 81 -6.55 12.03 -3.62
CA PRO A 81 -6.10 11.91 -2.23
C PRO A 81 -5.02 12.94 -1.98
N ASP A 82 -5.30 13.90 -1.10
CA ASP A 82 -4.30 14.79 -0.50
C ASP A 82 -3.08 13.93 -0.10
N ASP A 83 -1.85 14.33 -0.41
CA ASP A 83 -0.67 13.60 0.04
C ASP A 83 -0.73 13.39 1.56
N HIS A 84 -1.24 14.37 2.32
CA HIS A 84 -1.53 14.23 3.74
C HIS A 84 -2.55 13.12 4.08
N LEU A 85 -3.57 12.92 3.24
CA LEU A 85 -4.57 11.87 3.37
C LEU A 85 -3.98 10.49 3.00
N ALA A 86 -3.13 10.41 1.99
CA ALA A 86 -2.39 9.19 1.66
C ALA A 86 -1.46 8.78 2.80
N HIS A 87 -0.64 9.71 3.30
CA HIS A 87 0.21 9.50 4.48
C HIS A 87 -0.61 9.21 5.75
N ALA A 88 -1.82 9.75 5.89
CA ALA A 88 -2.73 9.40 7.00
C ALA A 88 -3.25 7.97 6.89
N ARG A 89 -3.65 7.52 5.68
CA ARG A 89 -4.08 6.14 5.45
C ARG A 89 -2.95 5.13 5.65
N ILE A 90 -1.72 5.48 5.25
CA ILE A 90 -0.54 4.65 5.49
C ILE A 90 -0.30 4.49 6.99
N ARG A 91 -0.28 5.59 7.76
CA ARG A 91 -0.13 5.54 9.22
C ARG A 91 -1.26 4.76 9.90
N GLU A 92 -2.49 4.91 9.43
CA GLU A 92 -3.62 4.13 9.94
C GLU A 92 -3.48 2.63 9.63
N ALA A 93 -3.00 2.29 8.43
CA ALA A 93 -2.73 0.91 8.04
C ALA A 93 -1.59 0.29 8.88
N GLU A 94 -0.52 1.05 9.15
CA GLU A 94 0.58 0.65 10.03
C GLU A 94 0.09 0.39 11.46
N GLN A 95 -0.71 1.31 12.04
CA GLN A 95 -1.29 1.12 13.38
C GLN A 95 -2.17 -0.13 13.47
N ARG A 96 -2.98 -0.40 12.44
CA ARG A 96 -3.80 -1.63 12.39
C ARG A 96 -2.94 -2.88 12.25
N ALA A 97 -1.84 -2.82 11.50
CA ALA A 97 -0.91 -3.92 11.38
C ALA A 97 -0.22 -4.22 12.72
N GLU A 98 0.22 -3.19 13.44
CA GLU A 98 0.78 -3.31 14.79
C GLU A 98 -0.23 -3.94 15.77
N GLU A 99 -1.49 -3.48 15.77
CA GLU A 99 -2.55 -4.06 16.60
C GLU A 99 -2.77 -5.56 16.29
N LEU A 100 -2.80 -5.92 15.00
CA LEU A 100 -2.96 -7.31 14.58
C LEU A 100 -1.79 -8.17 15.02
N GLU A 101 -0.55 -7.68 14.90
CA GLU A 101 0.63 -8.39 15.39
C GLU A 101 0.60 -8.61 16.90
N GLU A 102 0.18 -7.62 17.69
CA GLU A 102 0.01 -7.77 19.13
C GLU A 102 -1.05 -8.82 19.47
N ARG A 103 -2.18 -8.82 18.76
CA ARG A 103 -3.24 -9.83 18.92
C ARG A 103 -2.74 -11.23 18.55
N LEU A 104 -1.96 -11.37 17.48
CA LEU A 104 -1.36 -12.66 17.10
C LEU A 104 -0.39 -13.15 18.17
N LYS A 105 0.50 -12.29 18.69
CA LYS A 105 1.41 -12.64 19.79
C LYS A 105 0.66 -13.08 21.05
N ALA A 106 -0.47 -12.42 21.38
CA ALA A 106 -1.30 -12.83 22.50
C ALA A 106 -1.93 -14.22 22.28
N VAL A 107 -2.43 -14.50 21.07
CA VAL A 107 -2.97 -15.82 20.71
C VAL A 107 -1.89 -16.90 20.73
N GLU A 108 -0.69 -16.60 20.25
CA GLU A 108 0.45 -17.54 20.30
C GLU A 108 0.83 -17.91 21.74
N ARG A 109 0.85 -16.93 22.67
CA ARG A 109 1.08 -17.21 24.10
C ARG A 109 0.01 -18.14 24.67
N VAL A 110 -1.27 -17.85 24.44
CA VAL A 110 -2.37 -18.72 24.91
C VAL A 110 -2.26 -20.13 24.33
N LYS A 111 -1.84 -20.26 23.06
CA LYS A 111 -1.59 -21.57 22.45
C LYS A 111 -0.43 -22.31 23.11
N GLN A 112 0.67 -21.62 23.39
CA GLN A 112 1.84 -22.20 24.06
C GLN A 112 1.46 -22.69 25.46
N ASP A 113 0.77 -21.88 26.25
CA ASP A 113 0.31 -22.26 27.59
C ASP A 113 -0.58 -23.51 27.54
N ALA A 114 -1.55 -23.55 26.61
CA ALA A 114 -2.42 -24.71 26.42
C ALA A 114 -1.66 -25.97 25.96
N GLU A 115 -0.62 -25.81 25.14
CA GLU A 115 0.25 -26.91 24.73
C GLU A 115 1.09 -27.44 25.89
N GLU A 116 1.62 -26.57 26.74
CA GLU A 116 2.35 -26.93 27.95
C GLU A 116 1.47 -27.71 28.93
N GLU A 117 0.26 -27.21 29.22
CA GLU A 117 -0.73 -27.91 30.06
C GLU A 117 -1.05 -29.30 29.50
N ARG A 118 -1.30 -29.39 28.19
CA ARG A 118 -1.55 -30.68 27.52
C ARG A 118 -0.37 -31.63 27.65
N GLN A 119 0.86 -31.13 27.48
CA GLN A 119 2.06 -31.95 27.63
C GLN A 119 2.23 -32.46 29.07
N GLN A 120 2.03 -31.58 30.06
CA GLN A 120 2.08 -31.96 31.48
C GLN A 120 1.03 -33.03 31.80
N HIS A 121 -0.20 -32.86 31.32
CA HIS A 121 -1.27 -33.84 31.51
C HIS A 121 -0.89 -35.21 30.92
N LEU A 122 -0.38 -35.23 29.68
CA LEU A 122 0.07 -36.47 29.04
C LEU A 122 1.22 -37.14 29.79
N GLN A 123 2.17 -36.37 30.34
CA GLN A 123 3.26 -36.90 31.16
C GLN A 123 2.74 -37.51 32.46
N GLN A 124 1.78 -36.87 33.14
CA GLN A 124 1.14 -37.42 34.34
C GLN A 124 0.41 -38.73 34.06
N VAL A 125 -0.38 -38.79 32.98
CA VAL A 125 -1.07 -40.01 32.55
C VAL A 125 -0.07 -41.13 32.27
N ARG A 126 1.02 -40.83 31.55
CA ARG A 126 2.07 -41.82 31.27
C ARG A 126 2.71 -42.35 32.56
N ALA A 127 3.06 -41.47 33.50
CA ALA A 127 3.65 -41.86 34.78
C ALA A 127 2.70 -42.73 35.61
N ALA A 128 1.40 -42.41 35.62
CA ALA A 128 0.38 -43.20 36.31
C ALA A 128 0.23 -44.60 35.70
N VAL A 129 0.24 -44.71 34.37
CA VAL A 129 0.19 -46.00 33.65
C VAL A 129 1.44 -46.84 33.96
N ASP A 130 2.62 -46.24 33.93
CA ASP A 130 3.87 -46.93 34.25
C ASP A 130 3.88 -47.43 35.71
N GLN A 131 3.37 -46.63 36.65
CA GLN A 131 3.24 -47.04 38.06
C GLN A 131 2.25 -48.20 38.23
N ALA A 132 1.10 -48.15 37.55
CA ALA A 132 0.11 -49.23 37.58
C ALA A 132 0.67 -50.52 36.97
N ARG A 133 1.46 -50.41 35.90
CA ARG A 133 2.14 -51.56 35.27
C ARG A 133 3.14 -52.22 36.23
N ARG A 134 3.94 -51.43 36.96
CA ARG A 134 4.89 -51.95 37.97
C ARG A 134 4.19 -52.70 39.09
N LYS A 135 3.14 -52.09 39.68
CA LYS A 135 2.35 -52.73 40.75
C LYS A 135 1.76 -54.08 40.33
N ARG A 136 1.34 -54.21 39.07
CA ARG A 136 0.74 -55.45 38.53
C ARG A 136 1.74 -56.56 38.24
N VAL A 137 3.03 -56.24 38.10
CA VAL A 137 4.11 -57.23 37.91
C VAL A 137 4.64 -57.75 39.25
N GLU A 138 4.51 -56.95 40.32
CA GLU A 138 4.92 -57.33 41.68
C GLU A 138 3.86 -58.18 42.44
N THR A 139 2.62 -58.24 41.94
CA THR A 139 1.53 -59.08 42.47
C THR A 139 1.35 -60.35 41.65
#